data_AF-A0A392URK2-F1
#
_entry.id   AF-A0A392URK2-F1
#
_cell.length_a   1.000
_cell.length_b   1.000
_cell.length_c   1.000
_cell.angle_alpha   90.00
_cell.angle_beta   90.00
_cell.angle_gamma   90.00
#
_symmetry.space_group_name_H-M   'P 1'
#
loop_
_entity.id
_entity.type
_entity.pdbx_description
1 polymer ?
#
loop_
_entity_poly.entity_id
_entity_poly.type
_entity_poly.pdbx_seq_one_letter_code
_entity_poly.pdbx_strand_id
1 'polypeptide(L)' 'MRASQSRQKSYHDKKRKDIEFQEGDHVFLRVNSTIGIGRALNSKKLTSKFIGPYQILKR' A
#
# COMPACT_ATOMS: atom_id res chain seq x y z
N MET A 1 -29.26 6.52 6.20
CA MET A 1 -28.75 5.38 5.36
C MET A 1 -27.83 5.83 4.23
N ARG A 2 -28.21 6.82 3.40
CA ARG A 2 -27.43 7.27 2.22
C ARG A 2 -26.01 7.77 2.51
N ALA A 3 -25.79 8.45 3.64
CA ALA A 3 -24.45 8.96 4.02
C ALA A 3 -23.41 7.85 4.28
N SER A 4 -23.85 6.69 4.79
CA SER A 4 -22.94 5.55 5.00
C SER A 4 -22.57 4.90 3.67
N GLN A 5 -23.54 4.76 2.77
CA GLN A 5 -23.32 4.19 1.43
C GLN A 5 -22.44 5.08 0.55
N SER A 6 -22.63 6.41 0.61
CA SER A 6 -21.77 7.35 -0.14
C SER A 6 -20.32 7.31 0.37
N ARG A 7 -20.13 7.18 1.70
CA ARG A 7 -18.80 7.02 2.32
C ARG A 7 -18.13 5.71 1.93
N GLN A 8 -18.86 4.60 1.94
CA GLN A 8 -18.33 3.31 1.48
C GLN A 8 -17.94 3.37 0.00
N LYS A 9 -18.78 3.99 -0.83
CA LYS A 9 -18.54 4.15 -2.26
C LYS A 9 -17.31 5.00 -2.56
N SER A 10 -17.11 6.12 -1.87
CA SER A 10 -15.92 6.96 -2.07
C SER A 10 -14.62 6.26 -1.66
N TYR A 11 -14.63 5.42 -0.62
CA TYR A 11 -13.47 4.59 -0.26
C TYR A 11 -13.20 3.48 -1.27
N HIS A 12 -14.24 2.86 -1.82
CA HIS A 12 -14.08 1.82 -2.85
C HIS A 12 -13.60 2.39 -4.18
N ASP A 13 -14.16 3.51 -4.63
CA ASP A 13 -13.83 4.12 -5.91
C ASP A 13 -12.39 4.67 -5.93
N LYS A 14 -11.91 5.21 -4.80
CA LYS A 14 -10.51 5.66 -4.65
C LYS A 14 -9.47 4.55 -4.80
N LYS A 15 -9.82 3.30 -4.47
CA LYS A 15 -8.91 2.13 -4.57
C LYS A 15 -9.02 1.37 -5.90
N ARG A 16 -10.03 1.70 -6.72
CA ARG A 16 -10.26 1.08 -8.04
C ARG A 16 -9.69 1.88 -9.20
N LYS A 17 -9.38 3.15 -8.99
CA LYS A 17 -8.62 3.95 -9.95
C LYS A 17 -7.12 3.66 -9.79
N ASP A 18 -6.40 3.66 -10.90
CA ASP A 18 -4.96 3.69 -10.88
C ASP A 18 -4.52 4.95 -10.13
N ILE A 19 -3.78 4.76 -9.04
CA ILE A 19 -3.24 5.87 -8.25
C ILE A 19 -2.02 6.37 -9.02
N GLU A 20 -2.14 7.54 -9.62
CA GLU A 20 -1.01 8.24 -10.20
C GLU A 20 -0.25 8.98 -9.10
N PHE A 21 1.06 8.75 -9.04
CA PHE A 21 1.96 9.46 -8.15
C PHE A 21 2.75 10.51 -8.94
N GLN A 22 3.10 11.61 -8.28
CA GLN A 22 3.94 12.68 -8.84
C GLN A 22 5.34 12.66 -8.23
N GLU A 23 6.26 13.36 -8.89
CA GLU A 23 7.59 13.62 -8.34
C GLU A 23 7.45 14.39 -7.01
N GLY A 24 8.14 13.90 -5.97
CA GLY A 24 8.06 14.46 -4.62
C GLY A 24 7.06 13.76 -3.68
N ASP A 25 6.16 12.92 -4.20
CA ASP A 25 5.27 12.11 -3.37
C ASP A 25 6.04 11.06 -2.57
N HIS A 26 5.58 10.80 -1.35
CA HIS A 26 6.12 9.75 -0.49
C HIS A 26 5.24 8.50 -0.52
N VAL A 27 5.81 7.38 -0.95
CA VAL A 27 5.10 6.11 -1.09
C VAL A 27 5.72 5.01 -0.23
N PHE A 28 4.88 4.06 0.19
CA PHE A 28 5.33 2.85 0.86
C PHE A 28 5.39 1.70 -0.13
N LEU A 29 6.52 0.98 -0.17
CA LEU A 29 6.66 -0.18 -1.05
C LEU A 29 5.98 -1.40 -0.41
N ARG A 30 5.00 -1.98 -1.10
CA ARG A 30 4.40 -3.24 -0.68
C ARG A 30 5.33 -4.40 -1.02
N VAL A 31 5.71 -5.15 0.00
CA VAL A 31 6.50 -6.38 -0.12
C VAL A 31 5.56 -7.57 -0.07
N ASN A 32 5.71 -8.45 -1.05
CA ASN A 32 5.12 -9.78 -0.98
C ASN A 32 6.05 -10.63 -0.11
N SER A 33 5.51 -11.33 0.89
CA SER A 33 6.29 -12.31 1.65
C SER A 33 6.54 -13.56 0.80
N THR A 34 7.12 -13.41 -0.39
CA THR A 34 7.52 -14.54 -1.20
C THR A 34 8.85 -15.01 -0.66
N ILE A 35 8.74 -16.03 0.19
CA ILE A 35 9.77 -16.93 0.68
C ILE A 35 10.90 -17.08 -0.35
N GLY A 36 12.08 -16.55 -0.02
CA GLY A 36 13.33 -16.91 -0.69
C GLY A 36 14.04 -17.96 0.17
N ILE A 37 14.56 -19.02 -0.47
CA ILE A 37 15.41 -20.04 0.18
C ILE A 37 16.53 -19.29 0.92
N GLY A 38 16.53 -19.34 2.26
CA GLY A 38 17.54 -18.72 3.11
C GLY A 38 17.12 -17.50 3.94
N ARG A 39 15.86 -17.03 3.89
CA ARG A 39 15.40 -15.94 4.79
C ARG A 39 14.29 -16.41 5.73
N ALA A 40 14.64 -16.58 7.01
CA ALA A 40 13.68 -16.61 8.10
C ALA A 40 13.17 -15.18 8.33
N LEU A 41 12.06 -14.81 7.69
CA LEU A 41 11.25 -13.73 8.22
C LEU A 41 10.61 -14.30 9.49
N ASN A 42 11.18 -13.97 10.65
CA ASN A 42 10.55 -14.26 11.94
C ASN A 42 9.08 -13.88 11.82
N SER A 43 8.21 -14.89 11.81
CA SER A 43 6.77 -14.76 11.60
C SER A 43 6.14 -14.12 12.83
N LYS A 44 6.50 -12.87 13.12
CA LYS A 44 5.72 -12.02 14.00
C LYS A 44 4.42 -11.79 13.24
N LYS A 45 3.32 -12.28 13.83
CA LYS A 45 1.94 -12.31 13.33
C LYS A 45 1.43 -10.99 12.71
N LEU A 46 2.14 -9.89 12.92
CA LEU A 46 1.85 -8.52 12.50
C LEU A 46 3.06 -7.81 11.83
N THR A 47 3.87 -8.51 11.05
CA THR A 47 4.89 -7.84 10.24
C THR A 47 4.24 -6.91 9.20
N SER A 48 4.66 -5.64 9.18
CA SER A 48 4.20 -4.70 8.17
C SER A 48 4.62 -5.21 6.78
N LYS A 49 3.66 -5.32 5.86
CA LYS A 49 3.91 -5.65 4.45
C LYS A 49 4.48 -4.47 3.67
N PHE A 50 4.78 -3.36 4.33
CA PHE A 50 5.18 -2.11 3.73
C PHE A 50 6.55 -1.69 4.26
N ILE A 51 7.48 -1.41 3.35
CA ILE A 51 8.78 -0.80 3.68
C ILE A 51 8.66 0.70 3.46
N GLY A 52 9.14 1.48 4.45
CA GLY A 52 9.62 2.88 4.43
C GLY A 52 8.89 3.93 3.58
N PRO A 53 8.88 5.20 3.98
CA PRO A 53 8.49 6.28 3.07
C PRO A 53 9.62 6.53 2.07
N TYR A 54 9.35 6.32 0.78
CA TYR A 54 10.26 6.61 -0.32
C TYR A 54 9.74 7.80 -1.12
N GLN A 55 10.61 8.76 -1.42
CA GLN A 55 10.29 9.85 -2.32
C GLN A 55 10.39 9.37 -3.77
N ILE A 56 9.37 9.66 -4.58
CA ILE A 56 9.42 9.44 -6.02
C ILE A 56 10.27 10.54 -6.64
N LEU A 57 11.42 10.16 -7.18
CA LEU A 57 12.36 11.09 -7.82
C LEU A 57 11.97 11.41 -9.27
N LYS A 58 11.33 10.46 -9.95
CA LYS A 58 10.91 10.57 -11.35
C LYS A 58 9.73 9.64 -11.63
N ARG A 59 8.84 10.05 -12.54
CA ARG A 59 7.75 9.21 -13.07
C ARG A 59 8.23 8.25 -14.17
#